data_AF-A0A930W0U5-F1
#
_entry.id   AF-A0A930W0U5-F1
#
_cell.length_a   1.000
_cell.length_b   1.000
_cell.length_c   1.000
_cell.angle_alpha   90.00
_cell.angle_beta   90.00
_cell.angle_gamma   90.00
#
_symmetry.space_group_name_H-M   'P 1'
#
loop_
_entity.id
_entity.type
_entity.pdbx_description
1 polymer ?
#
loop_
_entity_poly.entity_id
_entity_poly.type
_entity_poly.pdbx_seq_one_letter_code
_entity_poly.pdbx_strand_id
1 'polypeptide(L)'
;DMYLQSDATLAYSLGREATADELSSMTSDPYNTYAFKGLTPTPICSPGYASIKAAMDPAATNYYYFWITSDEHVFSETYDEHQQAIENAREREAASKQ
;
A
#
# COMPACT_ATOMS: atom_id res chain seq x y z
N ASP A 1 3.87 -4.94 15.35
CA ASP A 1 3.65 -3.55 14.89
C ASP A 1 4.48 -3.21 13.67
N MET A 2 3.80 -3.28 12.51
CA MET A 2 4.32 -2.94 11.18
C MET A 2 3.87 -1.53 10.76
N TYR A 3 4.58 -0.93 9.82
CA TYR A 3 4.19 0.31 9.16
C TYR A 3 3.13 0.02 8.09
N LEU A 4 2.20 0.95 7.84
CA LEU A 4 1.16 0.75 6.82
C LEU A 4 1.68 0.97 5.40
N GLN A 5 2.68 1.85 5.22
CA GLN A 5 3.40 2.04 3.95
C GLN A 5 2.48 2.28 2.75
N SER A 6 1.53 3.21 2.90
CA SER A 6 0.63 3.64 1.83
C SER A 6 1.06 5.02 1.30
N ASP A 7 1.33 5.10 0.01
CA ASP A 7 1.66 6.32 -0.72
C ASP A 7 0.53 7.37 -0.67
N ALA A 8 -0.73 6.92 -0.71
CA ALA A 8 -1.92 7.76 -0.66
C ALA A 8 -1.95 8.66 0.58
N THR A 9 -1.38 8.22 1.70
CA THR A 9 -1.37 9.02 2.93
C THR A 9 -0.43 10.21 2.82
N LEU A 10 0.79 10.03 2.28
CA LEU A 10 1.71 11.14 2.06
C LEU A 10 1.22 12.04 0.92
N ALA A 11 0.64 11.44 -0.13
CA ALA A 11 0.06 12.20 -1.23
C ALA A 11 -1.04 13.17 -0.78
N TYR A 12 -1.84 12.79 0.22
CA TYR A 12 -2.83 13.67 0.84
C TYR A 12 -2.20 14.91 1.48
N SER A 13 -1.12 14.74 2.24
CA SER A 13 -0.40 15.86 2.86
C SER A 13 0.24 16.78 1.82
N LEU A 14 0.81 16.19 0.76
CA LEU A 14 1.47 16.91 -0.32
C LEU A 14 0.52 17.59 -1.31
N GLY A 15 -0.73 17.12 -1.43
CA GLY A 15 -1.67 17.55 -2.48
C GLY A 15 -1.28 17.08 -3.89
N ARG A 16 -0.35 16.12 -4.00
CA ARG A 16 0.12 15.48 -5.24
C ARG A 16 0.73 14.11 -4.91
N GLU A 17 1.02 13.31 -5.93
CA GLU A 17 1.77 12.07 -5.74
C GLU A 17 3.15 12.34 -5.13
N ALA A 18 3.54 11.48 -4.18
CA ALA A 18 4.85 11.48 -3.57
C ALA A 18 5.85 10.77 -4.48
N THR A 19 7.08 11.28 -4.54
CA THR A 19 8.19 10.57 -5.17
C THR A 19 8.75 9.49 -4.25
N ALA A 20 9.46 8.51 -4.78
CA ALA A 20 10.11 7.46 -3.98
C ALA A 20 11.09 8.03 -2.93
N ASP A 21 11.79 9.11 -3.27
CA ASP A 21 12.70 9.80 -2.35
C ASP A 21 11.94 10.47 -1.21
N GLU A 22 10.76 11.04 -1.46
CA GLU A 22 9.92 11.68 -0.44
C GLU A 22 9.36 10.66 0.56
N LEU A 23 8.93 9.49 0.08
CA LEU A 23 8.45 8.40 0.95
C LEU A 23 9.50 8.02 2.01
N SER A 24 10.79 8.02 1.63
CA SER A 24 11.89 7.67 2.54
C SER A 24 12.43 8.82 3.38
N SER A 25 12.40 10.06 2.87
CA SER A 25 13.06 11.21 3.49
C SER A 25 12.16 12.08 4.37
N MET A 26 10.85 12.12 4.11
CA MET A 26 9.89 12.97 4.85
C MET A 26 9.46 12.34 6.18
N THR A 27 10.41 12.20 7.10
CA THR A 27 10.22 11.50 8.39
C THR A 27 9.59 12.35 9.50
N SER A 28 9.31 13.63 9.24
CA SER A 28 8.64 14.55 10.17
C SER A 28 7.14 14.73 9.89
N ASP A 29 6.64 14.23 8.76
CA ASP A 29 5.23 14.37 8.38
C ASP A 29 4.40 13.22 8.99
N PRO A 30 3.42 13.51 9.88
CA PRO A 30 2.62 12.48 10.53
C PRO A 30 1.69 11.71 9.57
N TYR A 31 1.54 12.15 8.32
CA TYR A 31 0.85 11.40 7.26
C TYR A 31 1.77 10.45 6.50
N ASN A 32 3.08 10.47 6.73
CA ASN A 32 4.00 9.51 6.14
C ASN A 32 3.95 8.16 6.88
N THR A 33 3.11 7.25 6.41
CA THR A 33 2.98 5.90 6.99
C THR A 33 4.18 4.98 6.72
N TYR A 34 5.22 5.45 6.01
CA TYR A 34 6.53 4.80 5.95
C TYR A 34 7.42 5.18 7.14
N ALA A 35 7.18 6.35 7.76
CA ALA A 35 7.96 6.85 8.90
C ALA A 35 7.22 6.71 10.25
N PHE A 36 5.89 6.68 10.23
CA PHE A 36 5.04 6.57 11.43
C PHE A 36 4.17 5.31 11.42
N LYS A 37 4.08 4.66 12.59
CA LYS A 37 3.24 3.46 12.77
C LYS A 37 1.79 3.85 13.08
N GLY A 38 0.86 3.00 12.67
CA GLY A 38 -0.58 3.18 12.90
C GLY A 38 -1.25 4.07 11.86
N LEU A 39 -2.45 4.55 12.20
CA LEU A 39 -3.25 5.41 11.34
C LEU A 39 -2.73 6.85 11.31
N THR A 40 -3.06 7.58 10.25
CA THR A 40 -2.83 9.02 10.13
C THR A 40 -3.69 9.81 11.13
N PRO A 41 -3.36 11.08 11.44
CA PRO A 41 -4.12 11.90 12.39
C PRO A 41 -5.60 12.10 12.00
N THR A 42 -5.90 12.14 10.71
CA THR A 42 -7.28 12.22 10.17
C THR A 42 -7.43 11.31 8.94
N PRO A 43 -8.67 11.02 8.51
CA PRO A 43 -8.91 10.45 7.19
C PRO A 43 -8.31 11.31 6.08
N ILE A 44 -7.89 10.67 4.98
CA ILE A 44 -7.24 11.30 3.83
C ILE A 44 -8.20 11.53 2.65
N CYS A 45 -9.43 11.04 2.73
CA CYS A 45 -10.46 11.22 1.71
C CYS A 45 -11.87 11.02 2.30
N SER A 46 -12.89 11.20 1.48
CA SER A 46 -14.27 10.79 1.80
C SER A 46 -14.51 9.36 1.30
N PRO A 47 -14.53 8.33 2.18
CA PRO A 47 -14.65 6.95 1.74
C PRO A 47 -16.06 6.63 1.24
N GLY A 48 -16.14 5.77 0.22
CA GLY A 48 -17.40 5.19 -0.23
C GLY A 48 -17.93 4.12 0.72
N TYR A 49 -19.19 3.72 0.54
CA TYR A 49 -19.85 2.71 1.38
C TYR A 49 -19.07 1.38 1.43
N ALA A 50 -18.53 0.92 0.30
CA ALA A 50 -17.75 -0.31 0.23
C ALA A 50 -16.49 -0.27 1.12
N SER A 51 -15.77 0.85 1.12
CA SER A 51 -14.59 1.06 1.97
C SER A 51 -14.95 1.09 3.45
N ILE A 52 -16.06 1.75 3.81
CA ILE A 52 -16.55 1.78 5.19
C ILE A 52 -16.93 0.36 5.65
N LYS A 53 -17.64 -0.40 4.82
CA LYS A 53 -18.01 -1.78 5.12
C LYS A 53 -16.77 -2.66 5.32
N ALA A 54 -15.78 -2.55 4.44
CA ALA A 54 -14.53 -3.32 4.54
C ALA A 54 -13.72 -2.98 5.81
N ALA A 55 -13.75 -1.72 6.26
CA ALA A 55 -13.12 -1.31 7.51
C ALA A 55 -13.85 -1.84 8.76
N MET A 56 -15.18 -1.96 8.71
CA MET A 56 -15.99 -2.46 9.83
C MET A 56 -16.02 -3.99 9.92
N ASP A 57 -15.98 -4.68 8.77
CA ASP A 57 -16.10 -6.13 8.65
C ASP A 57 -15.02 -6.65 7.68
N PRO A 58 -13.74 -6.66 8.10
CA PRO A 58 -12.64 -7.12 7.27
C PRO A 58 -12.66 -8.65 7.14
N ALA A 59 -12.10 -9.14 6.02
CA ALA A 59 -11.87 -10.58 5.88
C ALA A 59 -10.87 -11.08 6.92
N ALA A 60 -11.14 -12.24 7.52
CA ALA A 60 -10.21 -12.89 8.44
C ALA A 60 -9.10 -13.60 7.65
N THR A 61 -7.94 -12.95 7.52
CA THR A 61 -6.76 -13.46 6.81
C THR A 61 -5.50 -13.14 7.60
N ASN A 62 -4.39 -13.77 7.23
CA ASN A 62 -3.05 -13.47 7.75
C ASN A 62 -2.19 -12.72 6.73
N TYR A 63 -2.82 -12.06 5.75
CA TYR A 63 -2.09 -11.34 4.72
C TYR A 63 -1.58 -10.00 5.24
N TYR A 64 -0.30 -9.74 5.02
CA TYR A 64 0.36 -8.49 5.40
C TYR A 64 0.87 -7.69 4.20
N TYR A 65 0.96 -8.33 3.04
CA TYR A 65 1.47 -7.72 1.82
C TYR A 65 0.52 -7.96 0.66
N PHE A 66 0.50 -7.03 -0.29
CA PHE A 66 -0.26 -7.18 -1.51
C PHE A 66 0.48 -6.56 -2.70
N TRP A 67 0.25 -7.12 -3.89
CA TRP A 67 0.65 -6.55 -5.16
C TRP A 67 -0.57 -6.57 -6.08
N ILE A 68 -0.94 -5.42 -6.62
CA ILE A 68 -2.19 -5.25 -7.36
C ILE A 68 -1.89 -4.55 -8.69
N THR A 69 -2.36 -5.13 -9.78
CA THR A 69 -2.41 -4.54 -11.12
C THR A 69 -3.88 -4.40 -11.57
N SER A 70 -4.12 -3.99 -12.81
CA SER A 70 -5.46 -3.98 -13.40
C SER A 70 -6.11 -5.37 -13.47
N ASP A 71 -5.29 -6.41 -13.60
CA ASP A 71 -5.74 -7.75 -13.96
C ASP A 71 -5.45 -8.81 -12.88
N GLU A 72 -4.51 -8.53 -11.97
CA GLU A 72 -4.06 -9.49 -10.96
C GLU A 72 -3.93 -8.85 -9.57
N HIS A 73 -4.48 -9.53 -8.56
CA HIS A 73 -4.32 -9.18 -7.15
C HIS A 73 -3.66 -10.35 -6.43
N VAL A 74 -2.45 -10.14 -5.90
CA VAL A 74 -1.71 -11.15 -5.13
C VAL A 74 -1.60 -10.67 -3.68
N PHE A 75 -1.93 -11.55 -2.74
CA PHE A 75 -1.79 -11.31 -1.30
C PHE A 75 -0.81 -12.31 -0.70
N SER A 76 0.02 -11.86 0.24
CA SER A 76 1.08 -12.67 0.84
C SER A 76 1.12 -12.49 2.36
N GLU A 77 1.43 -13.57 3.08
CA GLU A 77 1.55 -13.54 4.54
C GLU A 77 2.97 -13.12 4.94
N THR A 78 3.97 -13.47 4.13
CA THR A 78 5.37 -13.17 4.43
C THR A 78 5.99 -12.23 3.40
N TYR A 79 7.07 -11.56 3.81
CA TYR A 79 7.82 -10.68 2.93
C TYR A 79 8.48 -11.44 1.76
N ASP A 80 8.98 -12.66 2.01
CA ASP A 80 9.62 -13.48 0.98
C ASP A 80 8.62 -13.90 -0.11
N GLU A 81 7.41 -14.31 0.29
CA GLU A 81 6.31 -14.57 -0.64
C GLU A 81 5.95 -13.33 -1.46
N HIS A 82 5.92 -12.16 -0.83
CA HIS A 82 5.64 -10.90 -1.52
C HIS A 82 6.72 -10.55 -2.54
N GLN A 83 8.01 -10.70 -2.20
CA GLN A 83 9.10 -10.47 -3.14
C GLN A 83 9.04 -11.45 -4.32
N GLN A 84 8.72 -12.71 -4.06
CA GLN A 84 8.55 -13.70 -5.13
C GLN A 84 7.35 -13.36 -6.03
N ALA A 85 6.23 -12.89 -5.46
CA ALA A 85 5.07 -12.43 -6.22
C ALA A 85 5.42 -11.25 -7.15
N ILE A 86 6.19 -10.27 -6.66
CA ILE A 86 6.67 -9.14 -7.46
C ILE A 86 7.55 -9.60 -8.61
N GLU A 87 8.52 -10.49 -8.35
CA GLU A 87 9.42 -10.99 -9.39
C GLU A 87 8.65 -11.74 -10.47
N ASN A 88 7.77 -12.65 -10.07
CA ASN A 88 6.90 -13.38 -11.00
C ASN A 88 6.03 -12.44 -11.83
N ALA A 89 5.50 -11.37 -11.23
CA ALA A 89 4.69 -10.39 -11.96
C ALA A 89 5.53 -9.63 -13.01
N ARG A 90 6.75 -9.22 -12.66
CA ARG A 90 7.69 -8.55 -13.59
C ARG A 90 8.09 -9.43 -14.76
N GLU A 91 8.36 -10.71 -14.51
CA GLU A 91 8.69 -11.67 -15.58
C GLU A 91 7.55 -11.83 -16.59
N ARG A 92 6.30 -11.91 -16.11
CA ARG A 92 5.11 -12.01 -16.98
C ARG A 92 4.90 -10.74 -17.80
N GLU A 93 5.06 -9.57 -17.20
CA GLU A 93 4.96 -8.29 -17.92
C GLU A 93 6.05 -8.16 -19.01
N ALA A 94 7.26 -8.63 -18.74
CA ALA A 94 8.34 -8.63 -19.72
C ALA A 94 8.04 -9.59 -20.88
N ALA A 95 7.52 -10.79 -20.59
CA ALA A 95 7.14 -11.77 -21.61
C ALA A 95 5.96 -11.32 -22.48
N SER A 96 5.01 -10.56 -21.94
CA SER A 96 3.86 -10.04 -22.70
C SER A 96 4.21 -8.89 -23.66
N LYS A 97 5.38 -8.26 -23.50
CA LYS A 97 5.86 -7.17 -24.36
C LYS A 97 6.73 -7.64 -25.52
N GLN A 98 6.96 -8.96 -25.63
CA GLN A 98 7.77 -9.62 -26.66
C GLN A 98 6.87 -10.24 -27.74
#